data_AF-A0A959B8U0-F1
#
_entry.id   AF-A0A959B8U0-F1
#
_cell.length_a   1.000
_cell.length_b   1.000
_cell.length_c   1.000
_cell.angle_alpha   90.00
_cell.angle_beta   90.00
_cell.angle_gamma   90.00
#
_symmetry.space_group_name_H-M   'P 1'
#
loop_
_entity.id
_entity.type
_entity.pdbx_description
1 polymer ?
#
loop_
_entity_poly.entity_id
_entity_poly.type
_entity_poly.pdbx_seq_one_letter_code
_entity_poly.pdbx_strand_id
1 'polypeptide(L)' 'EAPIYVQHCPMADDNAGADWLSLDKEIRNPYFGDKMLKCGSVAETIQ' A
#
# COMPACT_ATOMS: atom_id res chain seq x y z
N GLU A 1 6.27 -3.60 20.00
CA GLU A 1 6.90 -3.26 18.71
C GLU A 1 6.10 -2.15 18.02
N ALA A 2 6.60 -1.58 16.92
CA ALA A 2 5.82 -0.70 16.05
C ALA A 2 5.10 -1.56 14.97
N PRO A 3 3.82 -1.30 14.67
CA PRO A 3 3.08 -2.09 13.69
C PRO A 3 3.64 -1.90 12.27
N ILE A 4 3.66 -2.98 11.49
CA ILE A 4 3.96 -2.95 10.05
C ILE A 4 2.64 -3.16 9.29
N TYR A 5 2.37 -2.29 8.34
CA TYR A 5 1.18 -2.33 7.50
C TYR A 5 1.55 -2.89 6.13
N VAL A 6 0.92 -3.99 5.74
CA VAL A 6 0.94 -4.46 4.35
C VAL A 6 -0.17 -3.74 3.62
N GLN A 7 0.19 -2.93 2.63
CA GLN A 7 -0.75 -2.17 1.81
C GLN A 7 -0.77 -2.75 0.40
N HIS A 8 -1.92 -2.70 -0.25
CA HIS A 8 -2.18 -3.31 -1.56
C HIS A 8 -2.73 -2.29 -2.55
N CYS A 9 -2.26 -2.37 -3.80
CA CYS A 9 -2.77 -1.61 -4.92
C CYS A 9 -3.18 -2.61 -6.02
N PRO A 10 -4.47 -2.73 -6.37
CA PRO A 10 -4.93 -3.69 -7.36
C PRO A 10 -4.56 -3.29 -8.79
N MET A 11 -4.18 -2.02 -9.01
CA MET A 11 -3.83 -1.49 -10.34
C MET A 11 -2.32 -1.56 -10.63
N ALA A 12 -1.50 -1.87 -9.62
CA ALA A 12 -0.08 -2.06 -9.84
C ALA A 12 0.18 -3.28 -10.75
N ASP A 13 1.35 -3.30 -11.39
CA ASP A 13 1.77 -4.39 -12.29
C ASP A 13 0.71 -4.75 -13.36
N ASP A 14 0.34 -3.78 -14.20
CA ASP A 14 -0.67 -3.96 -15.27
C ASP A 14 -2.04 -4.49 -14.77
N ASN A 15 -2.46 -4.08 -13.57
CA ASN A 15 -3.65 -4.58 -12.86
C ASN A 15 -3.58 -6.03 -12.37
N ALA A 16 -2.38 -6.63 -12.30
CA ALA A 16 -2.17 -7.87 -11.54
C ALA A 16 -2.23 -7.62 -10.03
N GLY A 17 -1.99 -6.38 -9.61
CA GLY A 17 -1.94 -5.96 -8.22
C GLY A 17 -0.57 -6.16 -7.59
N ALA A 18 -0.24 -5.33 -6.61
CA ALA A 18 1.01 -5.45 -5.87
C ALA A 18 0.87 -4.97 -4.43
N ASP A 19 1.64 -5.60 -3.55
CA ASP A 19 1.72 -5.29 -2.13
C ASP A 19 3.00 -4.51 -1.82
N TRP A 20 2.96 -3.69 -0.78
CA TRP A 20 4.14 -3.06 -0.20
C TRP A 20 4.02 -2.94 1.32
N LEU A 21 5.15 -2.76 1.98
CA LEU A 21 5.23 -2.57 3.42
C LEU A 21 5.31 -1.09 3.76
N SER A 22 4.59 -0.69 4.79
CA SER A 22 4.57 0.67 5.34
C SER A 22 4.62 0.62 6.86
N LEU A 23 5.34 1.57 7.46
CA LEU A 23 5.30 1.80 8.91
C LEU A 23 4.14 2.72 9.31
N ASP A 24 3.54 3.39 8.33
CA ASP A 24 2.38 4.26 8.50
C ASP A 24 1.10 3.53 8.08
N LYS A 25 0.02 3.74 8.86
CA LYS A 25 -1.33 3.28 8.49
C LYS A 25 -1.88 4.02 7.26
N GLU A 26 -1.40 5.24 7.02
CA GLU A 26 -1.86 6.06 5.91
C GLU A 26 -1.37 5.47 4.58
N ILE A 27 -2.27 5.40 3.58
CA ILE A 27 -1.91 4.88 2.26
C ILE A 27 -0.99 5.89 1.57
N ARG A 28 0.21 5.43 1.20
CA ARG A 28 1.18 6.15 0.37
C ARG A 28 1.63 5.27 -0.77
N ASN A 29 0.77 5.15 -1.78
CA ASN A 29 0.96 4.30 -2.93
C ASN A 29 2.19 4.74 -3.75
N PRO A 30 3.21 3.88 -3.88
CA PRO A 30 4.45 4.23 -4.61
C PRO A 30 4.32 4.08 -6.13
N TYR A 31 3.28 3.41 -6.65
CA TYR A 31 3.21 2.96 -8.04
C TYR A 31 2.78 4.03 -9.05
N PHE A 32 2.05 5.05 -8.61
CA PHE A 32 1.37 6.01 -9.51
C PHE A 32 1.63 7.48 -9.15
N GLY A 33 2.61 7.73 -8.27
CA GLY A 33 2.97 9.06 -7.78
C GLY A 33 1.79 9.80 -7.14
N ASP A 34 1.83 11.13 -7.18
CA ASP A 34 0.89 11.98 -6.46
C ASP A 34 -0.57 11.80 -6.86
N LYS A 35 -0.83 11.35 -8.10
CA LYS A 35 -2.20 11.18 -8.63
C LYS A 35 -3.00 10.11 -7.91
N MET A 36 -2.32 9.12 -7.35
CA MET A 36 -2.95 7.98 -6.66
C MET A 36 -2.27 7.69 -5.33
N LEU A 37 -1.56 8.66 -4.76
CA LEU A 37 -0.81 8.50 -3.50
C LEU A 37 -1.67 7.92 -2.38
N LYS A 38 -2.96 8.25 -2.34
CA LYS A 38 -3.93 7.77 -1.33
C LYS A 38 -4.78 6.58 -1.80
N CYS A 39 -4.50 6.02 -2.97
CA CYS A 39 -5.26 4.93 -3.57
C CYS A 39 -4.64 3.58 -3.18
N GLY A 40 -5.43 2.69 -2.61
CA GLY A 40 -4.98 1.39 -2.11
C GLY A 40 -5.69 1.06 -0.80
N SER A 41 -5.38 -0.11 -0.26
CA SER A 41 -6.00 -0.62 0.95
C SER A 41 -4.96 -1.26 1.87
N VAL A 42 -5.17 -1.20 3.18
CA VAL A 42 -4.38 -2.01 4.13
C VAL A 42 -4.87 -3.44 4.04
N ALA A 43 -4.04 -4.34 3.55
CA ALA A 43 -4.33 -5.77 3.44
C ALA A 43 -4.11 -6.48 4.78
N GLU A 44 -3.01 -6.14 5.46
CA GLU A 44 -2.63 -6.78 6.72
C GLU A 44 -1.95 -5.79 7.67
N THR A 45 -2.08 -6.01 8.98
CA THR A 45 -1.32 -5.30 10.01
C THR A 45 -0.59 -6.32 10.87
N ILE A 46 0.73 -6.28 10.83
CA ILE A 46 1.63 -7.15 11.58
C ILE A 46 2.01 -6.39 12.86
N GLN A 47 1.85 -7.04 14.02
CA GLN A 47 2.22 -6.51 15.35
C GLN A 47 3.26 -7.40 16.02
#